data_AF-A0AA42J9D7-F1
#
_entry.id   AF-A0AA42J9D7-F1
#
_cell.length_a   1.000
_cell.length_b   1.000
_cell.length_c   1.000
_cell.angle_alpha   90.00
_cell.angle_beta   90.00
_cell.angle_gamma   90.00
#
_symmetry.space_group_name_H-M   'P 1'
#
loop_
_entity.id
_entity.type
_entity.pdbx_description
1 polymer ?
#
loop_
_entity_poly.entity_id
_entity_poly.type
_entity_poly.pdbx_seq_one_letter_code
_entity_poly.pdbx_strand_id
1 'polypeptide(L)'
;MVYAFDTLGYATRLREAGVPLDQAEAHATAGRDFIMSELVTRSDLAAATETLRNAMDIRHGQLSGRIDLLDSRLDKLGLQLTVRLGAMLAAAVAILATLQRLS
;
A
#
# COMPACT_ATOMS: atom_id res chain seq x y z
N MET A 1 25.96 -3.86 5.05
CA MET A 1 27.23 -3.66 4.34
C MET A 1 27.07 -2.42 3.48
N VAL A 2 27.66 -1.30 3.92
CA VAL A 2 27.76 -0.07 3.13
C VAL A 2 28.94 -0.29 2.18
N TYR A 3 28.70 -0.24 0.87
CA TYR A 3 29.79 -0.25 -0.10
C TYR A 3 30.42 1.14 -0.03
N ALA A 4 31.45 1.30 0.79
CA ALA A 4 32.15 2.58 0.91
C ALA A 4 32.89 2.86 -0.40
N PHE A 5 32.84 4.12 -0.85
CA PHE A 5 33.62 4.55 -2.01
C PHE A 5 35.11 4.35 -1.72
N ASP A 6 35.78 3.53 -2.54
CA ASP A 6 37.21 3.24 -2.42
C ASP A 6 38.04 4.41 -2.96
N THR A 7 38.28 5.40 -2.09
CA THR A 7 39.08 6.59 -2.41
C THR A 7 40.52 6.23 -2.78
N LEU A 8 41.09 5.17 -2.19
CA LEU A 8 42.49 4.80 -2.41
C LEU A 8 42.68 4.17 -3.80
N GLY A 9 41.83 3.23 -4.17
CA GLY A 9 41.82 2.64 -5.51
C GLY A 9 41.52 3.68 -6.58
N TYR A 10 40.63 4.63 -6.30
CA TYR A 10 40.29 5.72 -7.22
C TYR A 10 41.48 6.69 -7.46
N ALA A 11 42.13 7.16 -6.39
CA ALA A 11 43.33 8.01 -6.50
C ALA A 11 44.48 7.27 -7.22
N THR A 12 44.64 5.98 -6.96
CA THR A 12 45.67 5.15 -7.62
C THR A 12 45.46 5.10 -9.14
N ARG A 13 44.23 4.88 -9.61
CA ARG A 13 43.94 4.90 -11.06
C ARG A 13 44.17 6.26 -11.71
N LEU A 14 43.81 7.35 -11.02
CA LEU A 14 44.06 8.70 -11.53
C LEU A 14 45.56 8.95 -11.69
N ARG A 15 46.36 8.53 -10.71
CA ARG A 15 47.82 8.64 -10.78
C ARG A 15 48.40 7.82 -11.93
N GLU A 16 47.95 6.57 -12.11
CA GLU A 16 48.36 5.72 -13.23
C GLU A 16 48.02 6.31 -14.61
N ALA A 17 46.95 7.11 -14.68
CA ALA A 17 46.56 7.86 -15.87
C ALA A 17 47.34 9.19 -16.05
N GLY A 18 48.30 9.49 -15.18
CA GLY A 18 49.16 10.67 -15.27
C GLY A 18 48.70 11.89 -14.48
N VAL A 19 47.68 11.77 -13.62
CA VAL A 19 47.26 12.86 -12.73
C VAL A 19 48.25 12.99 -11.56
N PRO A 20 48.72 14.20 -11.22
CA PRO A 20 49.58 14.41 -10.05
C PRO A 20 48.94 13.86 -8.76
N LEU A 21 49.75 13.31 -7.85
CA LEU A 21 49.25 12.65 -6.63
C LEU A 21 48.30 13.54 -5.82
N ASP A 22 48.70 14.78 -5.56
CA ASP A 22 47.90 15.74 -4.79
C ASP A 22 46.52 16.01 -5.45
N GLN A 23 46.47 16.04 -6.78
CA GLN A 23 45.23 16.21 -7.52
C GLN A 23 44.39 14.92 -7.53
N ALA A 24 45.05 13.77 -7.66
CA ALA A 24 44.39 12.47 -7.64
C ALA A 24 43.70 12.20 -6.28
N GLU A 25 44.38 12.54 -5.18
CA GLU A 25 43.84 12.43 -3.82
C GLU A 25 42.71 13.45 -3.58
N ALA A 26 42.87 14.68 -4.03
CA ALA A 26 41.82 15.70 -3.95
C ALA A 26 40.57 15.29 -4.74
N HIS A 27 40.74 14.75 -5.95
CA HIS A 27 39.65 14.24 -6.79
C HIS A 27 38.94 13.04 -6.15
N ALA A 28 39.69 12.09 -5.59
CA ALA A 28 39.12 10.93 -4.91
C ALA A 28 38.29 11.35 -3.67
N THR A 29 38.80 12.32 -2.92
CA THR A 29 38.12 12.85 -1.73
C THR A 29 36.85 13.60 -2.11
N ALA A 30 36.92 14.50 -3.09
CA ALA A 30 35.76 15.22 -3.60
C ALA A 30 34.70 14.26 -4.19
N GLY A 31 35.13 13.23 -4.91
CA GLY A 31 34.25 12.18 -5.44
C GLY A 31 33.52 11.42 -4.34
N ARG A 32 34.22 10.99 -3.28
CA ARG A 32 33.59 10.36 -2.12
C ARG A 32 32.55 11.28 -1.49
N ASP A 33 32.93 12.53 -1.23
CA ASP A 33 32.07 13.46 -0.48
C ASP A 33 30.79 13.77 -1.27
N PHE A 34 30.87 13.87 -2.59
CA PHE A 34 29.70 14.06 -3.45
C PHE A 34 28.85 12.79 -3.55
N ILE A 35 29.47 11.64 -3.86
CA ILE A 35 28.76 10.38 -4.11
C ILE A 35 28.12 9.82 -2.84
N MET A 36 28.80 9.92 -1.69
CA MET A 36 28.29 9.41 -0.41
C MET A 36 27.17 10.29 0.17
N SER A 37 27.04 11.55 -0.26
CA SER A 37 25.99 12.44 0.21
C SER A 37 24.59 12.10 -0.34
N GLU A 38 24.52 11.50 -1.53
CA GLU A 38 23.26 11.16 -2.20
C GLU A 38 22.88 9.67 -2.08
N LEU A 39 23.72 8.87 -1.43
CA LEU A 39 23.54 7.42 -1.33
C LEU A 39 22.48 7.08 -0.28
N VAL A 40 21.34 6.57 -0.75
CA VAL A 40 20.33 5.94 0.10
C VAL A 40 20.93 4.71 0.77
N THR A 41 20.91 4.68 2.10
CA THR A 41 21.45 3.55 2.85
C THR A 41 20.47 2.38 2.89
N ARG A 42 20.95 1.19 3.26
CA ARG A 42 20.09 0.02 3.48
C ARG A 42 19.06 0.27 4.58
N SER A 43 19.40 1.05 5.61
CA SER A 43 18.47 1.44 6.68
C SER A 43 17.36 2.35 6.16
N ASP A 44 17.68 3.31 5.28
CA ASP A 44 16.69 4.22 4.70
C ASP A 44 15.70 3.44 3.84
N LEU A 45 16.21 2.53 3.01
CA LEU A 45 15.38 1.65 2.19
C LEU A 45 14.50 0.74 3.07
N ALA A 46 15.05 0.18 4.15
CA ALA A 46 14.29 -0.64 5.08
C ALA A 46 13.16 0.17 5.75
N ALA A 47 13.46 1.40 6.20
CA ALA A 47 12.47 2.30 6.79
C ALA A 47 11.36 2.69 5.80
N ALA A 48 11.71 2.99 4.55
CA ALA A 48 10.74 3.28 3.50
C ALA A 48 9.85 2.07 3.20
N THR A 49 10.45 0.87 3.12
CA THR A 49 9.70 -0.37 2.87
C THR A 49 8.74 -0.68 4.02
N GLU A 50 9.17 -0.48 5.26
CA GLU A 50 8.34 -0.69 6.44
C GLU A 50 7.17 0.29 6.49
N THR A 51 7.41 1.56 6.15
CA THR A 51 6.36 2.58 6.04
C THR A 51 5.30 2.19 5.00
N LEU A 52 5.73 1.66 3.85
CA LEU A 52 4.82 1.19 2.81
C LEU A 52 4.02 -0.04 3.25
N ARG A 53 4.64 -1.00 3.95
CA ARG A 53 3.94 -2.17 4.50
C ARG A 53 2.84 -1.74 5.47
N ASN A 54 3.18 -0.88 6.44
CA ASN A 54 2.23 -0.38 7.42
C ASN A 54 1.05 0.35 6.75
N ALA A 55 1.31 1.17 5.72
CA ALA A 55 0.26 1.86 4.97
C ALA A 55 -0.66 0.88 4.22
N MET A 56 -0.11 -0.21 3.67
CA MET A 56 -0.89 -1.26 3.02
C MET A 56 -1.75 -2.03 4.02
N ASP A 57 -1.21 -2.40 5.18
CA ASP A 57 -1.95 -3.15 6.20
C ASP A 57 -3.14 -2.35 6.75
N ILE A 58 -2.93 -1.06 7.02
CA ILE A 58 -4.01 -0.15 7.43
C ILE A 58 -5.09 -0.09 6.35
N ARG A 59 -4.69 0.10 5.09
CA ARG A 59 -5.64 0.19 3.97
C ARG A 59 -6.39 -1.13 3.77
N HIS A 60 -5.72 -2.26 3.94
CA HIS A 60 -6.34 -3.58 3.84
C HIS A 60 -7.36 -3.80 4.95
N GLY A 61 -7.03 -3.46 6.20
CA GLY A 61 -7.97 -3.50 7.32
C GLY A 61 -9.19 -2.59 7.12
N GLN A 62 -8.98 -1.38 6.60
CA GLN A 62 -10.09 -0.47 6.24
C GLN A 62 -10.99 -1.04 5.15
N LEU A 63 -10.41 -1.68 4.13
CA LEU A 63 -11.17 -2.28 3.05
C LEU A 63 -11.99 -3.48 3.55
N SER A 64 -11.38 -4.36 4.35
CA SER A 64 -12.08 -5.49 4.97
C SER A 64 -13.26 -5.02 5.81
N GLY A 65 -13.06 -4.04 6.70
CA GLY A 65 -14.15 -3.54 7.53
C GLY A 65 -15.27 -2.86 6.73
N ARG A 66 -14.96 -2.27 5.56
CA ARG A 66 -15.99 -1.75 4.66
C ARG A 66 -16.77 -2.86 3.98
N ILE A 67 -16.12 -3.96 3.59
CA ILE A 67 -16.79 -5.14 3.01
C ILE A 67 -17.73 -5.75 4.05
N ASP A 68 -17.26 -5.99 5.27
CA ASP A 68 -18.08 -6.57 6.36
C ASP A 68 -19.32 -5.70 6.67
N LEU A 69 -19.15 -4.38 6.64
CA LEU A 69 -20.24 -3.43 6.84
C LEU A 69 -21.22 -3.42 5.65
N LEU A 70 -20.73 -3.58 4.42
CA LEU A 70 -21.58 -3.70 3.24
C LEU A 70 -22.40 -4.98 3.30
N ASP A 71 -21.78 -6.11 3.63
CA ASP A 71 -22.47 -7.40 3.78
C ASP A 71 -23.58 -7.32 4.84
N SER A 72 -23.27 -6.72 6.00
CA SER A 72 -24.28 -6.49 7.06
C SER A 72 -25.46 -5.63 6.59
N ARG A 73 -25.21 -4.63 5.74
CA ARG A 73 -26.28 -3.79 5.16
C ARG A 73 -27.10 -4.54 4.13
N LEU A 74 -26.45 -5.36 3.30
CA LEU A 74 -27.12 -6.18 2.30
C LEU A 74 -28.01 -7.22 2.97
N ASP A 75 -27.54 -7.92 4.00
CA ASP A 75 -28.35 -8.87 4.77
C ASP A 75 -29.57 -8.20 5.40
N LYS A 76 -29.39 -7.03 6.01
CA LYS A 76 -30.49 -6.26 6.59
C LYS A 76 -31.53 -5.86 5.54
N LEU A 77 -31.09 -5.40 4.38
CA LEU A 77 -31.99 -5.07 3.27
C LEU A 77 -32.70 -6.31 2.74
N GLY A 78 -31.99 -7.42 2.55
CA GLY A 78 -32.54 -8.69 2.08
C GLY A 78 -33.64 -9.24 3.02
N LEU A 79 -33.39 -9.21 4.33
CA LEU A 79 -34.38 -9.58 5.35
C LEU A 79 -35.61 -8.67 5.30
N GLN A 80 -35.41 -7.35 5.25
CA GLN A 80 -36.53 -6.40 5.20
C GLN A 80 -37.35 -6.53 3.92
N LEU A 81 -36.71 -6.73 2.78
CA LEU A 81 -37.39 -6.94 1.50
C LEU A 81 -38.19 -8.24 1.52
N THR A 82 -37.60 -9.35 1.98
CA THR A 82 -38.30 -10.64 2.07
C THR A 82 -39.53 -10.55 2.97
N VAL A 83 -39.41 -9.91 4.14
CA VAL A 83 -40.53 -9.75 5.08
C VAL A 83 -41.64 -8.89 4.47
N ARG A 84 -41.30 -7.73 3.86
CA ARG A 84 -42.30 -6.83 3.27
C ARG A 84 -43.01 -7.47 2.08
N LEU A 85 -42.27 -8.14 1.20
CA LEU A 85 -42.83 -8.85 0.04
C LEU A 85 -43.72 -10.01 0.49
N GLY A 86 -43.28 -10.80 1.47
CA GLY A 86 -44.09 -11.87 2.07
C GLY A 86 -45.39 -11.34 2.69
N ALA A 87 -45.33 -10.23 3.42
CA ALA A 87 -46.52 -9.59 4.00
C ALA A 87 -47.48 -9.06 2.91
N MET A 88 -46.96 -8.42 1.86
CA MET A 88 -47.77 -7.94 0.73
C MET A 88 -48.46 -9.10 -0.01
N LEU A 89 -47.75 -10.21 -0.24
CA LEU A 89 -48.33 -11.40 -0.86
C LEU A 89 -49.43 -12.01 0.01
N ALA A 90 -49.19 -12.16 1.32
CA ALA A 90 -50.19 -12.69 2.24
C ALA A 90 -51.45 -11.80 2.28
N ALA A 91 -51.28 -10.48 2.32
CA ALA A 91 -52.39 -9.53 2.27
C ALA A 91 -53.16 -9.63 0.94
N ALA A 92 -52.47 -9.71 -0.20
CA ALA A 92 -53.10 -9.86 -1.51
C ALA A 92 -53.93 -11.16 -1.61
N VAL A 93 -53.38 -12.29 -1.12
CA VAL A 93 -54.11 -13.57 -1.10
C VAL A 93 -55.31 -13.53 -0.16
N ALA A 94 -55.18 -12.93 1.02
CA ALA A 94 -56.30 -12.77 1.96
C ALA A 94 -57.45 -11.95 1.33
N ILE A 95 -57.13 -10.86 0.65
CA ILE A 95 -58.11 -10.05 -0.08
C ILE A 95 -58.80 -10.89 -1.15
N LEU A 96 -58.05 -11.61 -1.99
CA LEU A 96 -58.62 -12.48 -3.03
C LEU A 96 -59.54 -13.57 -2.46
N ALA A 97 -59.15 -14.21 -1.35
CA ALA A 97 -59.95 -15.25 -0.70
C ALA A 97 -61.28 -14.70 -0.14
N THR A 98 -61.26 -13.48 0.41
CA THR A 98 -62.50 -12.83 0.90
C THR A 98 -63.46 -12.46 -0.23
N LEU A 99 -62.95 -12.05 -1.39
CA LEU A 99 -63.78 -11.77 -2.57
C LEU A 99 -64.44 -13.02 -3.15
N GLN A 100 -63.69 -14.14 -3.25
CA GLN A 100 -64.24 -15.41 -3.74
C GLN A 100 -65.34 -15.98 -2.85
N ARG A 101 -65.33 -15.68 -1.55
CA ARG A 101 -66.36 -16.15 -0.63
C ARG A 101 -67.66 -15.32 -0.71
N LEU A 102 -67.61 -14.13 -1.31
CA LEU A 102 -68.75 -13.22 -1.42
C LEU A 102 -69.48 -13.32 -2.77
N SER A 103 -68.81 -13.86 -3.81
CA SER A 103 -69.39 -14.22 -5.11
C SER A 103 -69.99 -15.62 -5.11
#